data_AF-A0A3N9TRX7-F1
#
_entry.id   AF-A0A3N9TRX7-F1
#
_cell.length_a   1.000
_cell.length_b   1.000
_cell.length_c   1.000
_cell.angle_alpha   90.00
_cell.angle_beta   90.00
_cell.angle_gamma   90.00
#
_symmetry.space_group_name_H-M   'P 1'
#
loop_
_entity.id
_entity.type
_entity.pdbx_description
1 polymer ?
#
loop_
_entity_poly.entity_id
_entity_poly.type
_entity_poly.pdbx_seq_one_letter_code
_entity_poly.pdbx_strand_id
1 'polypeptide(L)'
;MKKRFYGFLLFILFFSTSIHMPVNAATTSPTTSDDSANDFMEMFEIDTYTAANPYILVSGNTATIMFTTDEDAKVSIRSGSIYVKTTDYTRDQELSINPLQETNQLILTVTTKASVSTSYPITIKTTPEPKHKVVPRITETSLSSSRRTHS
;
A
#
# COMPACT_ATOMS: atom_id res chain seq x y z
N MET A 1 -39.96 7.15 -54.66
CA MET A 1 -38.53 6.88 -54.34
C MET A 1 -38.32 5.73 -53.32
N LYS A 2 -39.13 4.65 -53.30
CA LYS A 2 -38.94 3.56 -52.30
C LYS A 2 -38.35 2.25 -52.86
N LYS A 3 -38.49 1.95 -54.16
CA LYS A 3 -37.99 0.69 -54.75
C LYS A 3 -36.47 0.62 -54.94
N ARG A 4 -35.77 1.76 -55.02
CA ARG A 4 -34.30 1.81 -55.16
C ARG A 4 -33.56 1.67 -53.83
N PHE A 5 -34.25 1.87 -52.71
CA PHE A 5 -33.67 1.76 -51.37
C PHE A 5 -33.50 0.28 -50.93
N TYR A 6 -34.46 -0.57 -51.29
CA TYR A 6 -34.41 -2.00 -50.97
C TYR A 6 -33.26 -2.73 -51.69
N GLY A 7 -32.91 -2.32 -52.92
CA GLY A 7 -31.75 -2.90 -53.62
C GLY A 7 -30.43 -2.55 -52.95
N PHE A 8 -30.32 -1.33 -52.40
CA PHE A 8 -29.11 -0.90 -51.69
C PHE A 8 -28.99 -1.54 -50.30
N LEU A 9 -30.12 -1.71 -49.60
CA LEU A 9 -30.17 -2.39 -48.30
C LEU A 9 -29.77 -3.87 -48.42
N LEU A 10 -30.19 -4.55 -49.49
CA LEU A 10 -29.89 -5.96 -49.72
C LEU A 10 -28.42 -6.18 -50.08
N PHE A 11 -27.76 -5.21 -50.73
CA PHE A 11 -26.33 -5.28 -51.02
C PHE A 11 -25.50 -5.22 -49.73
N ILE A 12 -25.85 -4.36 -48.77
CA ILE A 12 -25.11 -4.24 -47.49
C ILE A 12 -25.23 -5.51 -46.64
N LEU A 13 -26.37 -6.20 -46.69
CA LEU A 13 -26.61 -7.41 -45.89
C LEU A 13 -25.74 -8.61 -46.31
N PHE A 14 -25.34 -8.69 -47.59
CA PHE A 14 -24.48 -9.77 -48.09
C PHE A 14 -22.99 -9.57 -47.77
N PHE A 15 -22.54 -8.35 -47.47
CA PHE A 15 -21.15 -8.08 -47.11
C PHE A 15 -20.90 -8.06 -45.59
N SER A 16 -21.93 -8.25 -44.75
CA SER A 16 -21.78 -8.29 -43.29
C SER A 16 -21.57 -9.69 -42.72
N THR A 17 -21.42 -10.72 -43.55
CA THR A 17 -21.01 -12.04 -43.06
C THR A 17 -19.54 -11.97 -42.69
N SER A 18 -19.29 -11.87 -41.38
CA SER A 18 -17.99 -11.91 -40.73
C SER A 18 -17.03 -12.85 -41.42
N ILE A 19 -15.98 -12.28 -42.01
CA ILE A 19 -14.80 -13.03 -42.42
C ILE A 19 -14.20 -13.59 -41.12
N HIS A 20 -14.56 -14.82 -40.78
CA HIS A 20 -13.75 -15.64 -39.89
C HIS A 20 -12.46 -15.93 -40.66
N MET A 21 -11.46 -15.06 -40.50
CA MET A 21 -10.10 -15.47 -40.78
C MET A 21 -9.79 -16.58 -39.78
N PRO A 22 -9.38 -17.78 -40.22
CA PRO A 22 -8.69 -18.68 -39.31
C PRO A 22 -7.36 -17.98 -39.00
N VAL A 23 -7.31 -17.26 -37.87
CA VAL A 23 -6.05 -17.13 -37.16
C VAL A 23 -5.64 -18.57 -36.92
N ASN A 24 -4.62 -19.03 -37.64
CA ASN A 24 -3.81 -20.13 -37.18
C ASN A 24 -3.27 -19.66 -35.83
N ALA A 25 -4.02 -19.93 -34.77
CA ALA A 25 -3.51 -19.89 -33.43
C ALA A 25 -2.35 -20.86 -33.49
N ALA A 26 -1.12 -20.33 -33.46
CA ALA A 26 0.02 -21.13 -33.10
C ALA A 26 -0.42 -21.85 -31.83
N THR A 27 -0.56 -23.17 -31.93
CA THR A 27 -0.84 -24.03 -30.78
C THR A 27 0.40 -23.99 -29.92
N THR A 28 0.61 -22.88 -29.21
CA THR A 28 1.29 -22.91 -27.95
C THR A 28 0.29 -23.58 -27.04
N SER A 29 0.41 -24.92 -26.95
CA SER A 29 -0.22 -25.67 -25.88
C SER A 29 -0.04 -24.87 -24.60
N PRO A 30 -1.10 -24.60 -23.82
CA PRO A 30 -0.89 -24.02 -22.52
C PRO A 30 -0.03 -25.03 -21.77
N THR A 31 1.24 -24.68 -21.52
CA THR A 31 1.98 -25.32 -20.45
C THR A 31 1.28 -24.85 -19.18
N THR A 32 0.19 -25.51 -18.80
CA THR A 32 -0.32 -25.46 -17.44
C THR A 32 0.75 -26.13 -16.59
N SER A 33 1.72 -25.31 -16.16
CA SER A 33 2.49 -25.61 -14.97
C SER A 33 1.50 -25.56 -13.82
N ASP A 34 1.03 -26.71 -13.36
CA ASP A 34 0.13 -26.82 -12.19
C ASP A 34 0.79 -26.29 -10.89
N ASP A 35 2.08 -25.95 -10.91
CA ASP A 35 2.84 -25.50 -9.74
C ASP A 35 2.76 -23.99 -9.40
N SER A 36 2.25 -23.11 -10.26
CA SER A 36 2.52 -21.66 -10.08
C SER A 36 1.47 -20.84 -9.33
N ALA A 37 0.41 -21.44 -8.78
CA ALA A 37 -0.58 -20.67 -7.98
C ALA A 37 -0.32 -20.79 -6.48
N ASN A 38 0.11 -21.97 -6.02
CA ASN A 38 0.42 -22.23 -4.62
C ASN A 38 1.79 -21.64 -4.25
N ASP A 39 2.80 -21.79 -5.11
CA ASP A 39 4.15 -21.26 -4.88
C ASP A 39 4.20 -19.73 -4.81
N PHE A 40 3.31 -19.03 -5.52
CA PHE A 40 3.17 -17.58 -5.41
C PHE A 40 2.43 -17.15 -4.14
N MET A 41 1.56 -17.99 -3.59
CA MET A 41 0.88 -17.72 -2.31
C MET A 41 1.81 -17.96 -1.12
N GLU A 42 2.68 -18.97 -1.21
CA GLU A 42 3.71 -19.27 -0.22
C GLU A 42 4.72 -18.11 -0.06
N MET A 43 4.96 -17.35 -1.14
CA MET A 43 5.82 -16.16 -1.11
C MET A 43 5.28 -14.96 -0.30
N PHE A 44 3.98 -14.95 0.05
CA PHE A 44 3.35 -13.87 0.81
C PHE A 44 2.81 -14.33 2.17
N GLU A 45 3.30 -15.47 2.69
CA GLU A 45 2.93 -15.95 4.02
C GLU A 45 3.26 -14.91 5.10
N ILE A 46 2.22 -14.20 5.54
CA ILE A 46 2.24 -13.27 6.67
C ILE A 46 2.41 -14.05 8.01
N ASP A 47 2.27 -15.38 7.96
CA ASP A 47 2.23 -16.30 9.09
C ASP A 47 3.55 -16.42 9.87
N THR A 48 4.63 -15.79 9.40
CA THR A 48 5.91 -15.79 10.13
C THR A 48 5.96 -14.79 11.29
N TYR A 49 5.11 -13.75 11.28
CA TYR A 49 5.13 -12.68 12.28
C TYR A 49 4.13 -12.94 13.40
N THR A 50 4.62 -12.91 14.63
CA THR A 50 3.81 -13.13 15.84
C THR A 50 3.80 -11.88 16.71
N ALA A 51 2.91 -11.82 17.70
CA ALA A 51 2.90 -10.73 18.68
C ALA A 51 4.26 -10.53 19.40
N ALA A 52 5.06 -11.59 19.54
CA ALA A 52 6.39 -11.53 20.15
C ALA A 52 7.47 -11.00 19.20
N ASN A 53 7.27 -11.15 17.88
CA ASN A 53 8.17 -10.65 16.85
C ASN A 53 7.34 -10.09 15.67
N PRO A 54 6.74 -8.91 15.83
CA PRO A 54 5.89 -8.32 14.80
C PRO A 54 6.72 -7.73 13.66
N TYR A 55 6.14 -7.63 12.48
CA TYR A 55 6.67 -6.81 11.41
C TYR A 55 6.41 -5.34 11.73
N ILE A 56 7.43 -4.48 11.63
CA ILE A 56 7.33 -3.05 11.93
C ILE A 56 7.86 -2.25 10.74
N LEU A 57 6.97 -1.55 10.05
CA LEU A 57 7.32 -0.60 9.00
C LEU A 57 7.37 0.81 9.57
N VAL A 58 8.52 1.46 9.51
CA VAL A 58 8.71 2.84 9.99
C VAL A 58 8.83 3.79 8.81
N SER A 59 8.00 4.84 8.80
CA SER A 59 8.00 5.89 7.78
C SER A 59 7.91 7.27 8.45
N GLY A 60 9.04 7.97 8.49
CA GLY A 60 9.17 9.25 9.19
C GLY A 60 8.83 9.12 10.68
N ASN A 61 7.83 9.87 11.14
CA ASN A 61 7.34 9.85 12.52
C ASN A 61 6.15 8.89 12.74
N THR A 62 5.89 7.99 11.80
CA THR A 62 4.80 7.00 11.88
C THR A 62 5.39 5.59 11.79
N ALA A 63 4.79 4.63 12.48
CA ALA A 63 5.08 3.22 12.27
C ALA A 63 3.80 2.39 12.17
N THR A 64 3.82 1.39 11.30
CA THR A 64 2.79 0.37 11.17
C THR A 64 3.34 -0.93 11.71
N ILE A 65 2.63 -1.52 12.68
CA ILE A 65 2.94 -2.81 13.26
C ILE A 65 1.95 -3.84 12.72
N MET A 66 2.46 -4.94 12.19
CA MET A 66 1.69 -6.04 11.63
C MET A 66 2.11 -7.37 12.24
N PHE A 67 1.14 -8.19 12.65
CA PHE A 67 1.40 -9.54 13.13
C PHE A 67 0.10 -10.36 13.12
N THR A 68 0.25 -11.68 13.21
CA THR A 68 -0.87 -12.61 13.32
C THR A 68 -0.84 -13.32 14.68
N THR A 69 -2.02 -13.62 15.21
CA THR A 69 -2.21 -14.37 16.46
C THR A 69 -2.86 -15.73 16.20
N ASP A 70 -2.56 -16.72 17.03
CA ASP A 70 -3.12 -18.08 16.91
C ASP A 70 -4.66 -18.10 17.03
N GLU A 71 -5.20 -17.22 17.87
CA GLU A 71 -6.63 -17.02 18.10
C GLU A 71 -7.04 -15.55 17.95
N ASP A 72 -8.35 -15.30 17.78
CA ASP A 72 -8.84 -13.93 17.63
C ASP A 72 -8.55 -13.09 18.88
N ALA A 73 -7.90 -11.95 18.69
CA ALA A 73 -7.48 -11.06 19.76
C ALA A 73 -7.83 -9.60 19.45
N LYS A 74 -7.95 -8.80 20.52
CA LYS A 74 -7.83 -7.34 20.46
C LYS A 74 -6.44 -6.96 20.89
N VAL A 75 -5.98 -5.83 20.41
CA VAL A 75 -4.63 -5.35 20.66
C VAL A 75 -4.69 -3.93 21.18
N SER A 76 -3.81 -3.61 22.09
CA SER A 76 -3.56 -2.23 22.49
C SER A 76 -2.07 -1.95 22.60
N ILE A 77 -1.70 -0.72 22.30
CA ILE A 77 -0.33 -0.22 22.38
C ILE A 77 -0.34 0.97 23.30
N ARG A 78 0.56 0.97 24.28
CA ARG A 78 0.70 2.04 25.28
C ARG A 78 2.15 2.49 25.39
N SER A 79 2.35 3.79 25.48
CA SER A 79 3.62 4.41 25.86
C SER A 79 3.42 5.87 26.23
N GLY A 80 3.54 6.24 27.51
CA GLY A 80 3.40 7.62 27.95
C GLY A 80 2.15 8.30 27.39
N SER A 81 2.32 9.13 26.35
CA SER A 81 1.26 9.84 25.62
C SER A 81 0.57 9.06 24.48
N ILE A 82 1.14 7.94 24.03
CA ILE A 82 0.61 7.10 22.95
C ILE A 82 -0.33 6.05 23.52
N TYR A 83 -1.57 6.03 23.03
CA TYR A 83 -2.51 4.95 23.27
C TYR A 83 -3.31 4.64 22.00
N VAL A 84 -3.11 3.44 21.46
CA VAL A 84 -3.83 2.92 20.29
C VAL A 84 -4.43 1.58 20.67
N LYS A 85 -5.65 1.28 20.21
CA LYS A 85 -6.29 -0.02 20.45
C LYS A 85 -7.17 -0.42 19.28
N THR A 86 -7.30 -1.72 19.05
CA THR A 86 -8.32 -2.28 18.15
C THR A 86 -9.61 -2.55 18.91
N THR A 87 -10.74 -2.48 18.20
CA THR A 87 -12.08 -2.73 18.74
C THR A 87 -12.54 -4.15 18.51
N ASP A 88 -12.04 -4.80 17.47
CA ASP A 88 -12.54 -6.08 16.98
C ASP A 88 -11.56 -7.20 17.27
N TYR A 89 -12.11 -8.39 17.50
CA TYR A 89 -11.30 -9.59 17.69
C TYR A 89 -10.98 -10.18 16.32
N THR A 90 -9.72 -10.09 15.91
CA THR A 90 -9.20 -10.63 14.64
C THR A 90 -7.91 -11.39 14.89
N ARG A 91 -7.49 -12.23 13.93
CA ARG A 91 -6.16 -12.87 13.98
C ARG A 91 -5.09 -11.94 13.46
N ASP A 92 -5.33 -11.35 12.30
CA ASP A 92 -4.42 -10.40 11.69
C ASP A 92 -4.61 -9.04 12.35
N GLN A 93 -3.49 -8.47 12.78
CA GLN A 93 -3.44 -7.22 13.52
C GLN A 93 -2.61 -6.23 12.72
N GLU A 94 -3.18 -5.05 12.49
CA GLU A 94 -2.49 -3.92 11.91
C GLU A 94 -2.75 -2.69 12.78
N LEU A 95 -1.68 -2.09 13.29
CA LEU A 95 -1.76 -0.88 14.11
C LEU A 95 -0.80 0.18 13.58
N SER A 96 -1.36 1.33 13.23
CA SER A 96 -0.58 2.53 12.89
C SER A 96 -0.42 3.43 14.12
N ILE A 97 0.81 3.88 14.37
CA ILE A 97 1.18 4.71 15.51
C ILE A 97 1.77 6.03 15.01
N ASN A 98 1.18 7.13 15.46
CA ASN A 98 1.62 8.49 15.17
C ASN A 98 1.18 9.42 16.33
N PRO A 99 1.99 10.39 16.78
CA PRO A 99 3.38 10.65 16.36
C PRO A 99 4.40 9.85 17.20
N LEU A 100 5.48 9.44 16.55
CA LEU A 100 6.64 8.80 17.16
C LEU A 100 7.79 9.79 17.34
N GLN A 101 8.52 9.65 18.45
CA GLN A 101 9.82 10.31 18.69
C GLN A 101 10.98 9.51 18.09
N GLU A 102 12.22 9.98 18.23
CA GLU A 102 13.43 9.29 17.74
C GLU A 102 13.56 7.86 18.31
N THR A 103 13.17 7.64 19.57
CA THR A 103 13.12 6.32 20.20
C THR A 103 11.89 6.23 21.09
N ASN A 104 11.04 5.23 20.84
CA ASN A 104 9.80 5.01 21.58
C ASN A 104 9.82 3.61 22.17
N GLN A 105 9.64 3.52 23.48
CA GLN A 105 9.44 2.27 24.20
C GLN A 105 7.95 2.05 24.39
N LEU A 106 7.40 1.04 23.75
CA LEU A 106 5.98 0.73 23.71
C LEU A 106 5.71 -0.59 24.41
N ILE A 107 4.49 -0.75 24.92
CA ILE A 107 3.97 -2.03 25.42
C ILE A 107 2.80 -2.42 24.53
N LEU A 108 2.98 -3.52 23.80
CA LEU A 108 1.94 -4.18 23.02
C LEU A 108 1.21 -5.17 23.93
N THR A 109 -0.06 -4.97 24.21
CA THR A 109 -0.90 -5.92 24.94
C THR A 109 -1.88 -6.56 24.00
N VAL A 110 -1.84 -7.89 23.92
CA VAL A 110 -2.78 -8.72 23.16
C VAL A 110 -3.76 -9.34 24.14
N THR A 111 -5.05 -9.11 23.92
CA THR A 111 -6.15 -9.62 24.76
C THR A 111 -7.03 -10.54 23.92
N THR A 112 -7.09 -11.81 24.29
CA THR A 112 -7.86 -12.81 23.53
C THR A 112 -9.33 -12.80 23.92
N LYS A 113 -10.19 -13.50 23.16
CA LYS A 113 -11.63 -13.61 23.48
C LYS A 113 -11.89 -14.22 24.87
N ALA A 114 -10.98 -15.06 25.36
CA ALA A 114 -11.00 -15.61 26.71
C ALA A 114 -10.61 -14.60 27.80
N SER A 115 -10.40 -13.32 27.44
CA SER A 115 -9.93 -12.24 28.32
C SER A 115 -8.52 -12.45 28.91
N VAL A 116 -7.76 -13.40 28.35
CA VAL A 116 -6.34 -13.57 28.68
C VAL A 116 -5.56 -12.44 27.99
N SER A 117 -4.70 -11.75 28.75
CA SER A 117 -3.91 -10.64 28.23
C SER A 117 -2.41 -10.92 28.40
N THR A 118 -1.67 -10.83 27.29
CA THR A 118 -0.21 -10.99 27.27
C THR A 118 0.41 -9.69 26.75
N SER A 119 1.50 -9.24 27.38
CA SER A 119 2.16 -7.99 27.04
C SER A 119 3.59 -8.19 26.56
N TYR A 120 3.95 -7.48 25.50
CA TYR A 120 5.25 -7.54 24.84
C TYR A 120 5.87 -6.14 24.79
N PRO A 121 7.10 -5.97 25.31
CA PRO A 121 7.82 -4.72 25.13
C PRO A 121 8.31 -4.61 23.68
N ILE A 122 8.05 -3.48 23.04
CA ILE A 122 8.49 -3.17 21.68
C ILE A 122 9.24 -1.84 21.69
N THR A 123 10.33 -1.74 20.92
CA THR A 123 11.09 -0.50 20.76
C THR A 123 11.09 -0.09 19.31
N ILE A 124 10.58 1.11 19.01
CA ILE A 124 10.58 1.66 17.65
C ILE A 124 11.52 2.85 17.61
N LYS A 125 12.49 2.78 16.69
CA LYS A 125 13.41 3.87 16.39
C LYS A 125 13.00 4.50 15.07
N THR A 126 12.84 5.81 15.05
CA THR A 126 12.59 6.57 13.82
C THR A 126 13.89 7.22 13.36
N THR A 127 14.00 7.51 12.06
CA THR A 127 15.08 8.37 11.58
C THR A 127 14.80 9.79 12.05
N PRO A 128 15.80 10.49 12.62
CA PRO A 128 15.62 11.87 13.04
C PRO A 128 15.25 12.73 11.82
N GLU A 129 14.27 13.62 12.00
CA GLU A 129 13.92 14.60 10.97
C GLU A 129 15.18 15.44 10.66
N PRO A 130 15.54 15.64 9.38
CA PRO A 130 16.74 16.39 9.02
C PRO A 130 16.64 17.82 9.56
N LYS A 131 17.49 18.13 10.55
CA LYS A 131 17.53 19.45 11.23
C LYS A 131 17.84 20.62 10.29
N HIS A 132 18.41 20.35 9.12
CA HIS A 132 18.70 21.34 8.10
C HIS A 132 17.69 21.30 6.97
N LYS A 133 16.77 22.27 6.97
CA LYS A 133 16.10 22.67 5.73
C LYS A 133 17.15 23.30 4.83
N VAL A 134 17.51 22.63 3.73
CA VAL A 134 18.27 23.26 2.66
C VAL A 134 17.33 24.27 2.00
N VAL A 135 17.32 25.49 2.52
CA VAL A 135 16.61 26.59 1.87
C VAL A 135 17.41 26.89 0.61
N PRO A 136 16.83 26.78 -0.60
CA PRO A 136 17.54 27.19 -1.80
C PRO A 136 17.93 28.65 -1.63
N ARG A 137 19.23 28.92 -1.67
CA ARG A 137 19.76 30.28 -1.64
C ARG A 137 19.34 30.94 -2.95
N ILE A 138 18.19 31.61 -2.93
CA ILE A 138 17.80 32.50 -4.02
C ILE A 138 18.81 33.64 -3.97
N THR A 139 19.83 33.58 -4.83
CA THR A 139 20.73 34.71 -5.02
C THR A 139 19.90 35.82 -5.64
N GLU A 140 19.43 36.75 -4.82
CA GLU A 140 18.82 37.98 -5.30
C GLU A 140 19.86 38.68 -6.18
N THR A 141 19.69 38.53 -7.50
CA THR A 141 20.46 39.29 -8.46
C THR A 141 19.83 40.67 -8.44
N SER A 142 20.28 41.53 -7.54
CA SER A 142 19.83 42.92 -7.51
C SER A 142 20.26 43.58 -8.82
N LEU A 143 19.31 43.68 -9.75
CA LEU A 143 19.42 44.58 -10.90
C LEU A 143 19.36 46.00 -10.33
N SER A 144 20.53 46.52 -9.96
CA SER A 144 20.77 47.94 -9.71
C SER A 144 20.40 48.72 -10.97
N SER A 145 19.16 49.20 -11.02
CA SER A 145 18.76 50.23 -11.96
C SER A 145 19.38 51.55 -11.49
N SER A 146 20.62 51.81 -11.92
CA SER A 146 21.25 53.13 -11.83
C SER A 146 20.41 54.14 -12.62
N ARG A 147 19.46 54.79 -11.97
CA ARG A 147 18.71 55.91 -12.56
C ARG A 147 19.55 57.17 -12.44
N ARG A 148 20.39 57.39 -13.46
CA ARG A 148 21.13 58.64 -13.68
C ARG A 148 20.23 59.60 -14.45
N THR A 149 19.75 60.65 -13.78
CA THR A 149 19.21 61.88 -14.40
C THR A 149 19.75 63.03 -13.53
N HIS A 150 20.96 63.53 -13.81
CA HIS A 150 21.27 64.64 -14.73
C HIS A 150 20.43 65.90 -14.45
N SER A 151 21.14 66.87 -13.85
CA SER A 151 20.98 68.35 -13.78
C SER A 151 19.60 68.98 -13.77
#